data_AF-A0A3S0E1D8-F1
#
_entry.id   AF-A0A3S0E1D8-F1
#
_cell.length_a   1.000
_cell.length_b   1.000
_cell.length_c   1.000
_cell.angle_alpha   90.00
_cell.angle_beta   90.00
_cell.angle_gamma   90.00
#
_symmetry.space_group_name_H-M   'P 1'
#
loop_
_entity.id
_entity.type
_entity.pdbx_description
1 polymer ?
#
loop_
_entity_poly.entity_id
_entity_poly.type
_entity_poly.pdbx_seq_one_letter_code
_entity_poly.pdbx_strand_id
1 'polypeptide(L)'
;MDASITSALIGAIAVGGTALGTVLGGWVQARGGQAQARAAQQAAQIAAEATHHQALYDRRWSLLAAYLRAASECMEAADQLYTTDSVPETRRRWHAFTLAHAEAELAAPAPLLVPIDDVRKAVGRTYWTAQRSAPARRAWKELHRRAKQGEVAAVRAREAVEALWEVDQDAPHAQRAASSAYAEAEQALGGLPGFDDDHTALLLNMTRHRWEAAGRERETRKENHLAARRKLVAAARNVFGTDRF
;
A
#
# COMPACT_ATOMS: atom_id res chain seq x y z
N MET A 1 -1.95 32.85 4.93
CA MET A 1 -3.17 33.68 4.92
C MET A 1 -4.06 33.04 3.86
N ASP A 2 -5.18 32.38 4.15
CA ASP A 2 -6.24 32.75 5.09
C ASP A 2 -6.89 31.53 5.76
N ALA A 3 -6.46 31.22 6.99
CA ALA A 3 -7.24 30.40 7.93
C ALA A 3 -8.32 31.25 8.65
N SER A 4 -8.34 32.56 8.40
CA SER A 4 -9.23 33.57 8.98
C SER A 4 -10.57 33.67 8.27
N ILE A 5 -10.67 33.38 6.96
CA ILE A 5 -11.92 33.57 6.21
C ILE A 5 -12.88 32.39 6.41
N THR A 6 -12.36 31.16 6.53
CA THR A 6 -13.20 29.96 6.73
C THR A 6 -13.69 29.82 8.18
N SER A 7 -12.89 30.23 9.16
CA SER A 7 -13.30 30.30 10.57
C SER A 7 -14.24 31.48 10.84
N ALA A 8 -14.08 32.61 10.13
CA ALA A 8 -15.02 33.73 10.20
C ALA A 8 -16.38 33.42 9.57
N LEU A 9 -16.47 32.57 8.54
CA LEU A 9 -17.76 32.17 7.96
C LEU A 9 -18.55 31.22 8.88
N ILE A 10 -17.84 30.32 9.58
CA ILE A 10 -18.45 29.42 10.57
C ILE A 10 -18.81 30.20 11.85
N GLY A 11 -18.01 31.20 12.24
CA GLY A 11 -18.34 32.13 13.32
C GLY A 11 -19.48 33.11 13.00
N ALA A 12 -19.62 33.56 11.75
CA ALA A 12 -20.67 34.47 11.33
C ALA A 12 -22.04 33.78 11.20
N ILE A 13 -22.09 32.49 10.89
CA ILE A 13 -23.34 31.71 10.94
C ILE A 13 -23.73 31.42 12.40
N ALA A 14 -22.74 31.25 13.30
CA ALA A 14 -22.98 31.06 14.73
C ALA A 14 -23.41 32.36 15.46
N VAL A 15 -22.97 33.54 15.01
CA VAL A 15 -23.28 34.83 15.66
C VAL A 15 -24.36 35.64 14.93
N GLY A 16 -24.49 35.51 13.60
CA GLY A 16 -25.51 36.19 12.79
C GLY A 16 -26.95 35.72 13.07
N GLY A 17 -27.11 34.47 13.54
CA GLY A 17 -28.42 33.96 13.99
C GLY A 17 -28.87 34.47 15.36
N THR A 18 -27.94 34.89 16.21
CA THR A 18 -28.23 35.32 17.60
C THR A 18 -28.61 36.80 17.72
N ALA A 19 -28.25 37.66 16.77
CA ALA A 19 -28.44 39.11 16.89
C ALA A 19 -29.67 39.67 16.16
N LEU A 20 -30.20 38.99 15.14
CA LEU A 20 -31.39 39.47 14.41
C LEU A 20 -32.72 39.11 15.08
N GLY A 21 -32.71 38.28 16.13
CA GLY A 21 -33.91 37.87 16.86
C GLY A 21 -34.36 38.80 17.98
N THR A 22 -33.54 39.77 18.40
CA THR A 22 -33.74 40.44 19.71
C THR A 22 -34.51 41.76 19.66
N VAL A 23 -34.81 42.33 18.49
CA VAL A 23 -35.29 43.74 18.43
C VAL A 23 -36.69 43.95 17.82
N LEU A 24 -37.41 42.90 17.39
CA LEU A 24 -38.81 43.06 16.91
C LEU A 24 -39.82 42.10 17.57
N GLY A 25 -39.51 41.60 18.77
CA GLY A 25 -40.26 40.51 19.43
C GLY A 25 -41.18 40.89 20.59
N GLY A 26 -41.37 42.18 20.91
CA GLY A 26 -42.13 42.59 22.11
C GLY A 26 -43.66 42.49 22.03
N TRP A 27 -44.24 42.22 20.86
CA TRP A 27 -45.70 42.27 20.65
C TRP A 27 -46.33 40.94 20.17
N VAL A 28 -45.52 39.88 19.97
CA VAL A 28 -45.96 38.56 19.45
C VAL A 28 -45.86 37.45 20.53
N GLN A 29 -45.69 37.81 21.79
CA GLN A 29 -45.09 36.95 22.82
C GLN A 29 -46.00 35.80 23.36
N ALA A 30 -47.29 35.74 23.01
CA ALA A 30 -48.19 34.64 23.44
C ALA A 30 -48.47 33.57 22.35
N ARG A 31 -48.38 33.92 21.05
CA ARG A 31 -48.45 32.97 19.93
C ARG A 31 -47.08 32.64 19.33
N GLY A 32 -46.07 33.49 19.57
CA GLY A 32 -44.70 33.32 19.09
C GLY A 32 -43.86 32.30 19.85
N GLY A 33 -44.15 32.01 21.12
CA GLY A 33 -43.36 31.08 21.93
C GLY A 33 -43.36 29.63 21.38
N GLN A 34 -44.50 29.15 20.87
CA GLN A 34 -44.57 27.84 20.21
C GLN A 34 -43.88 27.83 18.85
N ALA A 35 -43.98 28.91 18.07
CA ALA A 35 -43.31 29.03 16.78
C ALA A 35 -41.79 29.11 16.94
N GLN A 36 -41.31 29.87 17.93
CA GLN A 36 -39.91 30.01 18.27
C GLN A 36 -39.33 28.71 18.86
N ALA A 37 -40.07 28.01 19.73
CA ALA A 37 -39.66 26.70 20.24
C ALA A 37 -39.57 25.65 19.12
N ARG A 38 -40.51 25.63 18.17
CA ARG A 38 -40.45 24.75 17.00
C ARG A 38 -39.30 25.10 16.06
N ALA A 39 -39.05 26.39 15.81
CA ALA A 39 -37.92 26.85 15.01
C ALA A 39 -36.57 26.50 15.65
N ALA A 40 -36.45 26.67 16.98
CA ALA A 40 -35.26 26.27 17.73
C ALA A 40 -35.04 24.74 17.70
N GLN A 41 -36.11 23.96 17.83
CA GLN A 41 -36.05 22.50 17.71
C GLN A 41 -35.61 22.06 16.31
N GLN A 42 -36.15 22.67 15.25
CA GLN A 42 -35.74 22.40 13.87
C GLN A 42 -34.29 22.81 13.61
N ALA A 43 -33.87 23.98 14.10
CA ALA A 43 -32.48 24.42 14.00
C ALA A 43 -31.52 23.46 14.74
N ALA A 44 -31.92 22.98 15.92
CA ALA A 44 -31.15 21.99 16.67
C ALA A 44 -31.07 20.63 15.94
N GLN A 45 -32.16 20.18 15.31
CA GLN A 45 -32.15 18.97 14.48
C GLN A 45 -31.24 19.12 13.26
N ILE A 46 -31.34 20.23 12.54
CA ILE A 46 -30.48 20.53 11.38
C ILE A 46 -29.01 20.60 11.81
N ALA A 47 -28.70 21.26 12.93
CA ALA A 47 -27.35 21.35 13.46
C ALA A 47 -26.80 19.98 13.91
N ALA A 48 -27.64 19.14 14.53
CA ALA A 48 -27.26 17.80 14.92
C ALA A 48 -26.99 16.90 13.70
N GLU A 49 -27.86 16.95 12.68
CA GLU A 49 -27.69 16.25 11.41
C GLU A 49 -26.42 16.70 10.69
N ALA A 50 -26.20 18.02 10.57
CA ALA A 50 -25.00 18.58 9.97
C ALA A 50 -23.73 18.14 10.71
N THR A 51 -23.75 18.16 12.05
CA THR A 51 -22.63 17.71 12.89
C THR A 51 -22.37 16.21 12.71
N HIS A 52 -23.42 15.41 12.65
CA HIS A 52 -23.32 13.97 12.40
C HIS A 52 -22.71 13.67 11.04
N HIS A 53 -23.15 14.38 9.98
CA HIS A 53 -22.59 14.24 8.64
C HIS A 53 -21.12 14.65 8.59
N GLN A 54 -20.75 15.75 9.24
CA GLN A 54 -19.35 16.19 9.32
C GLN A 54 -18.46 15.17 10.05
N ALA A 55 -18.92 14.63 11.18
CA ALA A 55 -18.18 13.63 11.93
C ALA A 55 -17.95 12.33 11.12
N LEU A 56 -18.96 11.89 10.37
CA LEU A 56 -18.84 10.74 9.47
C LEU A 56 -17.86 11.01 8.32
N TYR A 57 -17.91 12.22 7.76
CA TYR A 57 -16.99 12.65 6.71
C TYR A 57 -15.53 12.61 7.20
N ASP A 58 -15.25 13.23 8.33
CA ASP A 58 -13.89 13.32 8.90
C ASP A 58 -13.36 11.92 9.26
N ARG A 59 -14.22 11.05 9.79
CA ARG A 59 -13.87 9.65 10.08
C ARG A 59 -13.50 8.90 8.81
N ARG A 60 -14.32 8.98 7.75
CA ARG A 60 -14.08 8.30 6.47
C ARG A 60 -12.80 8.77 5.81
N TRP A 61 -12.56 10.09 5.79
CA TRP A 61 -11.34 10.67 5.24
C TRP A 61 -10.10 10.16 5.98
N SER A 62 -10.16 10.16 7.32
CA SER A 62 -9.06 9.70 8.17
C SER A 62 -8.73 8.22 7.94
N LEU A 63 -9.75 7.36 7.82
CA LEU A 63 -9.56 5.93 7.55
C LEU A 63 -8.95 5.67 6.18
N LEU A 64 -9.39 6.38 5.14
CA LEU A 64 -8.82 6.26 3.80
C LEU A 64 -7.36 6.76 3.76
N ALA A 65 -7.04 7.83 4.47
CA ALA A 65 -5.67 8.32 4.59
C ALA A 65 -4.77 7.30 5.32
N ALA A 66 -5.26 6.69 6.40
CA ALA A 66 -4.56 5.63 7.13
C ALA A 66 -4.33 4.40 6.24
N TYR A 67 -5.35 3.98 5.48
CA TYR A 67 -5.25 2.89 4.51
C TYR A 67 -4.20 3.15 3.44
N LEU A 68 -4.20 4.34 2.83
CA LEU A 68 -3.20 4.72 1.83
C LEU A 68 -1.78 4.77 2.41
N ARG A 69 -1.62 5.24 3.65
CA ARG A 69 -0.32 5.23 4.33
C ARG A 69 0.17 3.80 4.57
N ALA A 70 -0.68 2.95 5.14
CA ALA A 70 -0.35 1.54 5.38
C ALA A 70 -0.02 0.79 4.07
N ALA A 71 -0.69 1.14 2.98
CA ALA A 71 -0.38 0.62 1.64
C ALA A 71 1.06 0.96 1.22
N SER A 72 1.46 2.22 1.35
CA SER A 72 2.82 2.68 1.03
C SER A 72 3.87 2.02 1.92
N GLU A 73 3.64 1.97 3.24
CA GLU A 73 4.55 1.31 4.17
C GLU A 73 4.73 -0.19 3.85
N CYS A 74 3.65 -0.88 3.47
CA CYS A 74 3.73 -2.28 3.06
C CYS A 74 4.49 -2.46 1.74
N MET A 75 4.32 -1.55 0.76
CA MET A 75 5.07 -1.57 -0.49
C MET A 75 6.57 -1.36 -0.25
N GLU A 76 6.93 -0.41 0.62
CA GLU A 76 8.32 -0.15 1.02
C GLU A 76 8.94 -1.35 1.74
N ALA A 77 8.21 -1.94 2.70
CA ALA A 77 8.68 -3.12 3.43
C ALA A 77 8.81 -4.35 2.52
N ALA A 78 7.94 -4.50 1.52
CA ALA A 78 8.09 -5.54 0.49
C ALA A 78 9.33 -5.29 -0.38
N ASP A 79 9.63 -4.03 -0.70
CA ASP A 79 10.82 -3.67 -1.46
C ASP A 79 12.13 -3.97 -0.71
N GLN A 80 12.13 -3.70 0.59
CA GLN A 80 13.27 -3.97 1.48
C GLN A 80 13.62 -5.45 1.55
N LEU A 81 12.69 -6.37 1.31
CA LEU A 81 13.01 -7.80 1.24
C LEU A 81 14.09 -8.08 0.20
N TYR A 82 14.19 -7.32 -0.89
CA TYR A 82 15.20 -7.55 -1.93
C TYR A 82 16.63 -7.12 -1.56
N THR A 83 16.80 -6.49 -0.40
CA THR A 83 18.11 -6.02 0.10
C THR A 83 18.42 -6.57 1.48
N THR A 84 17.43 -6.73 2.33
CA THR A 84 17.57 -7.12 3.74
C THR A 84 16.62 -8.28 4.05
N ASP A 85 17.03 -9.17 4.94
CA ASP A 85 16.15 -10.22 5.43
C ASP A 85 15.28 -9.71 6.59
N SER A 86 14.28 -8.89 6.27
CA SER A 86 13.38 -8.24 7.22
C SER A 86 11.99 -8.88 7.29
N VAL A 87 11.89 -10.19 7.05
CA VAL A 87 10.61 -10.93 6.96
C VAL A 87 9.63 -10.65 8.12
N PRO A 88 10.05 -10.64 9.41
CA PRO A 88 9.13 -10.34 10.50
C PRO A 88 8.53 -8.93 10.43
N GLU A 89 9.34 -7.92 10.07
CA GLU A 89 8.86 -6.55 9.93
C GLU A 89 7.93 -6.40 8.73
N THR A 90 8.29 -6.97 7.57
CA THR A 90 7.43 -6.95 6.39
C THR A 90 6.10 -7.65 6.64
N ARG A 91 6.09 -8.75 7.41
CA ARG A 91 4.85 -9.41 7.85
C ARG A 91 4.01 -8.51 8.76
N ARG A 92 4.62 -7.80 9.72
CA ARG A 92 3.90 -6.83 10.57
C ARG A 92 3.24 -5.73 9.74
N ARG A 93 3.96 -5.18 8.75
CA ARG A 93 3.42 -4.15 7.84
C ARG A 93 2.28 -4.68 6.97
N TRP A 94 2.38 -5.91 6.48
CA TRP A 94 1.28 -6.57 5.78
C TRP A 94 0.04 -6.70 6.66
N HIS A 95 0.19 -7.13 7.92
CA HIS A 95 -0.93 -7.21 8.85
C HIS A 95 -1.57 -5.85 9.13
N ALA A 96 -0.77 -4.81 9.40
CA ALA A 96 -1.27 -3.45 9.59
C ALA A 96 -2.03 -2.95 8.36
N PHE A 97 -1.53 -3.22 7.15
CA PHE A 97 -2.22 -2.93 5.91
C PHE A 97 -3.56 -3.66 5.77
N THR A 98 -3.60 -4.97 6.07
CA THR A 98 -4.86 -5.73 6.00
C THR A 98 -5.91 -5.24 6.99
N LEU A 99 -5.49 -4.80 8.18
CA LEU A 99 -6.39 -4.19 9.16
C LEU A 99 -6.93 -2.85 8.65
N ALA A 100 -6.06 -1.96 8.16
CA ALA A 100 -6.47 -0.67 7.62
C ALA A 100 -7.39 -0.81 6.39
N HIS A 101 -7.21 -1.87 5.59
CA HIS A 101 -8.12 -2.21 4.50
C HIS A 101 -9.53 -2.55 5.02
N ALA A 102 -9.65 -3.43 6.01
CA ALA A 102 -10.93 -3.82 6.58
C ALA A 102 -11.67 -2.62 7.21
N GLU A 103 -10.93 -1.74 7.91
CA GLU A 103 -11.50 -0.51 8.47
C GLU A 103 -11.98 0.46 7.38
N ALA A 104 -11.21 0.60 6.29
CA ALA A 104 -11.60 1.43 5.16
C ALA A 104 -12.82 0.86 4.42
N GLU A 105 -12.87 -0.46 4.19
CA GLU A 105 -14.01 -1.14 3.56
C GLU A 105 -15.29 -0.97 4.37
N LEU A 106 -15.22 -1.13 5.70
CA LEU A 106 -16.36 -0.98 6.60
C LEU A 106 -16.96 0.44 6.57
N ALA A 107 -16.12 1.47 6.50
CA ALA A 107 -16.55 2.86 6.56
C ALA A 107 -16.88 3.47 5.19
N ALA A 108 -16.41 2.84 4.10
CA ALA A 108 -16.47 3.41 2.77
C ALA A 108 -17.89 3.40 2.17
N PRO A 109 -18.30 4.49 1.50
CA PRO A 109 -19.48 4.45 0.63
C PRO A 109 -19.22 3.57 -0.59
N ALA A 110 -20.29 2.97 -1.14
CA ALA A 110 -20.23 1.99 -2.22
C ALA A 110 -19.34 2.36 -3.42
N PRO A 111 -19.28 3.61 -3.91
CA PRO A 111 -18.41 3.98 -5.03
C PRO A 111 -16.90 3.82 -4.76
N LEU A 112 -16.48 3.75 -3.49
CA LEU A 112 -15.07 3.61 -3.12
C LEU A 112 -14.62 2.15 -2.94
N LEU A 113 -15.56 1.19 -2.86
CA LEU A 113 -15.22 -0.21 -2.57
C LEU A 113 -14.31 -0.82 -3.64
N VAL A 114 -14.61 -0.57 -4.93
CA VAL A 114 -13.80 -1.09 -6.04
C VAL A 114 -12.39 -0.47 -6.04
N PRO A 115 -12.21 0.87 -6.00
CA PRO A 115 -10.88 1.46 -5.89
C PRO A 115 -10.09 1.04 -4.63
N ILE A 116 -10.76 0.81 -3.51
CA ILE A 116 -10.12 0.27 -2.29
C ILE A 116 -9.57 -1.13 -2.55
N ASP A 117 -10.37 -2.03 -3.14
CA ASP A 117 -9.94 -3.40 -3.44
C ASP A 117 -8.83 -3.46 -4.51
N ASP A 118 -8.84 -2.55 -5.49
CA ASP A 118 -7.76 -2.45 -6.48
C ASP A 118 -6.40 -2.15 -5.82
N VAL A 119 -6.37 -1.25 -4.83
CA VAL A 119 -5.15 -0.98 -4.03
C VAL A 119 -4.74 -2.24 -3.26
N ARG A 120 -5.69 -2.97 -2.65
CA ARG A 120 -5.42 -4.22 -1.94
C ARG A 120 -4.78 -5.26 -2.85
N LYS A 121 -5.34 -5.47 -4.04
CA LYS A 121 -4.82 -6.39 -5.03
C LYS A 121 -3.41 -6.01 -5.47
N ALA A 122 -3.14 -4.74 -5.72
CA ALA A 122 -1.82 -4.26 -6.14
C ALA A 122 -0.75 -4.46 -5.04
N VAL A 123 -1.06 -4.09 -3.80
CA VAL A 123 -0.15 -4.26 -2.65
C VAL A 123 0.05 -5.74 -2.35
N GLY A 124 -1.02 -6.53 -2.31
CA GLY A 124 -0.95 -7.97 -2.04
C GLY A 124 -0.11 -8.72 -3.07
N ARG A 125 -0.30 -8.45 -4.37
CA ARG A 125 0.55 -9.04 -5.42
C ARG A 125 2.02 -8.69 -5.22
N THR A 126 2.32 -7.44 -4.86
CA THR A 126 3.70 -7.01 -4.62
C THR A 126 4.31 -7.73 -3.41
N TYR A 127 3.59 -7.79 -2.30
CA TYR A 127 4.02 -8.47 -1.07
C TYR A 127 4.31 -9.96 -1.32
N TRP A 128 3.35 -10.70 -1.90
CA TRP A 128 3.52 -12.15 -2.11
C TRP A 128 4.62 -12.47 -3.12
N THR A 129 4.76 -11.68 -4.18
CA THR A 129 5.91 -11.82 -5.09
C THR A 129 7.21 -11.53 -4.36
N ALA A 130 7.31 -10.44 -3.62
CA ALA A 130 8.54 -10.08 -2.91
C ALA A 130 8.93 -11.18 -1.92
N GLN A 131 7.99 -11.71 -1.16
CA GLN A 131 8.24 -12.82 -0.24
C GLN A 131 8.79 -14.07 -0.94
N ARG A 132 8.28 -14.40 -2.14
CA ARG A 132 8.71 -15.57 -2.92
C ARG A 132 10.05 -15.35 -3.63
N SER A 133 10.27 -14.16 -4.19
CA SER A 133 11.39 -13.90 -5.12
C SER A 133 12.59 -13.23 -4.46
N ALA A 134 12.41 -12.54 -3.34
CA ALA A 134 13.48 -11.81 -2.69
C ALA A 134 14.62 -12.70 -2.15
N PRO A 135 14.36 -13.87 -1.53
CA PRO A 135 15.43 -14.75 -1.04
C PRO A 135 16.40 -15.14 -2.15
N ALA A 136 15.88 -15.63 -3.28
CA ALA A 136 16.68 -15.98 -4.43
C ALA A 136 17.45 -14.76 -4.98
N ARG A 137 16.81 -13.59 -5.08
CA ARG A 137 17.47 -12.35 -5.52
C ARG A 137 18.65 -11.96 -4.64
N ARG A 138 18.53 -12.11 -3.32
CA ARG A 138 19.62 -11.83 -2.38
C ARG A 138 20.76 -12.84 -2.56
N ALA A 139 20.45 -14.13 -2.65
CA ALA A 139 21.43 -15.18 -2.93
C ALA A 139 22.21 -14.90 -4.23
N TRP A 140 21.51 -14.50 -5.29
CA TRP A 140 22.12 -14.16 -6.58
C TRP A 140 23.03 -12.92 -6.50
N LYS A 141 22.58 -11.85 -5.82
CA LYS A 141 23.39 -10.65 -5.60
C LYS A 141 24.66 -10.98 -4.81
N GLU A 142 24.55 -11.81 -3.79
CA GLU A 142 25.68 -12.24 -2.97
C GLU A 142 26.67 -13.08 -3.78
N LEU A 143 26.19 -14.02 -4.58
CA LEU A 143 27.01 -14.81 -5.50
C LEU A 143 27.78 -13.90 -6.47
N HIS A 144 27.09 -12.94 -7.09
CA HIS A 144 27.70 -11.96 -8.00
C HIS A 144 28.70 -11.05 -7.31
N ARG A 145 28.44 -10.66 -6.07
CA ARG A 145 29.36 -9.84 -5.28
C ARG A 145 30.67 -10.59 -5.06
N ARG A 146 30.60 -11.88 -4.69
CA ARG A 146 31.78 -12.73 -4.47
C ARG A 146 32.55 -13.02 -5.75
N ALA A 147 31.86 -13.25 -6.86
CA ALA A 147 32.49 -13.41 -8.18
C ALA A 147 33.33 -12.19 -8.60
N LYS A 148 33.05 -11.00 -8.05
CA LYS A 148 33.81 -9.77 -8.31
C LYS A 148 34.97 -9.52 -7.34
N GLN A 149 35.08 -10.26 -6.24
CA GLN A 149 36.19 -10.10 -5.28
C GLN A 149 37.49 -10.70 -5.85
N GLY A 150 38.65 -10.27 -5.37
CA GLY A 150 39.95 -10.62 -5.97
C GLY A 150 40.68 -11.74 -5.22
N GLU A 151 40.14 -12.97 -5.18
CA GLU A 151 40.75 -14.13 -4.51
C GLU A 151 40.29 -15.47 -5.15
N VAL A 152 40.87 -16.60 -4.74
CA VAL A 152 40.48 -17.96 -5.20
C VAL A 152 38.98 -18.24 -5.00
N ALA A 153 38.38 -17.71 -3.94
CA ALA A 153 36.95 -17.79 -3.69
C ALA A 153 36.09 -17.14 -4.79
N ALA A 154 36.64 -16.13 -5.48
CA ALA A 154 35.95 -15.48 -6.59
C ALA A 154 36.00 -16.28 -7.89
N VAL A 155 37.04 -17.10 -8.08
CA VAL A 155 37.12 -18.02 -9.23
C VAL A 155 36.00 -19.05 -9.13
N ARG A 156 35.86 -19.72 -7.98
CA ARG A 156 34.76 -20.67 -7.75
C ARG A 156 33.38 -20.02 -7.86
N ALA A 157 33.22 -18.79 -7.38
CA ALA A 157 31.95 -18.07 -7.51
C ALA A 157 31.63 -17.69 -8.96
N ARG A 158 32.64 -17.45 -9.83
CA ARG A 158 32.46 -17.25 -11.27
C ARG A 158 32.09 -18.55 -11.97
N GLU A 159 32.75 -19.65 -11.63
CA GLU A 159 32.42 -20.98 -12.17
C GLU A 159 30.98 -21.37 -11.83
N ALA A 160 30.54 -21.15 -10.58
CA ALA A 160 29.15 -21.41 -10.17
C ALA A 160 28.13 -20.50 -10.88
N VAL A 161 28.53 -19.25 -11.14
CA VAL A 161 27.78 -18.31 -11.98
C VAL A 161 27.62 -18.91 -13.39
N GLU A 162 28.71 -19.24 -14.06
CA GLU A 162 28.72 -19.80 -15.42
C GLU A 162 27.91 -21.10 -15.52
N ALA A 163 28.10 -22.02 -14.58
CA ALA A 163 27.33 -23.27 -14.51
C ALA A 163 25.81 -23.01 -14.41
N LEU A 164 25.37 -22.01 -13.63
CA LEU A 164 23.96 -21.61 -13.58
C LEU A 164 23.44 -21.04 -14.91
N TRP A 165 24.31 -20.48 -15.76
CA TRP A 165 23.94 -20.00 -17.08
C TRP A 165 23.74 -21.14 -18.09
N GLU A 166 24.46 -22.26 -17.93
CA GLU A 166 24.39 -23.45 -18.77
C GLU A 166 23.18 -24.34 -18.46
N VAL A 167 22.53 -24.16 -17.30
CA VAL A 167 21.30 -24.87 -16.96
C VAL A 167 20.19 -24.50 -17.94
N ASP A 168 19.72 -25.49 -18.71
CA ASP A 168 18.67 -25.32 -19.73
C ASP A 168 17.41 -24.67 -19.12
N GLN A 169 17.09 -23.49 -19.64
CA GLN A 169 16.10 -22.58 -19.10
C GLN A 169 14.70 -22.83 -19.63
N ASP A 170 14.60 -23.52 -20.77
CA ASP A 170 13.35 -23.81 -21.46
C ASP A 170 12.85 -25.22 -21.14
N ALA A 171 13.72 -26.10 -20.61
CA ALA A 171 13.33 -27.40 -20.09
C ALA A 171 12.40 -27.29 -18.86
N PRO A 172 11.34 -28.12 -18.77
CA PRO A 172 10.55 -28.30 -17.56
C PRO A 172 11.43 -28.68 -16.36
N HIS A 173 11.04 -28.26 -15.16
CA HIS A 173 11.89 -28.42 -13.96
C HIS A 173 12.34 -29.86 -13.72
N ALA A 174 11.48 -30.85 -13.91
CA ALA A 174 11.83 -32.27 -13.73
C ALA A 174 12.91 -32.74 -14.71
N GLN A 175 12.87 -32.26 -15.95
CA GLN A 175 13.86 -32.60 -16.97
C GLN A 175 15.18 -31.85 -16.75
N ARG A 176 15.07 -30.59 -16.30
CA ARG A 176 16.21 -29.78 -15.89
C ARG A 176 16.97 -30.40 -14.71
N ALA A 177 16.25 -30.83 -13.67
CA ALA A 177 16.86 -31.45 -12.49
C ALA A 177 17.61 -32.75 -12.81
N ALA A 178 17.25 -33.43 -13.90
CA ALA A 178 17.94 -34.62 -14.39
C ALA A 178 19.11 -34.34 -15.34
N SER A 179 19.37 -33.07 -15.69
CA SER A 179 20.44 -32.69 -16.63
C SER A 179 21.80 -32.64 -15.95
N SER A 180 22.87 -32.94 -16.71
CA SER A 180 24.24 -32.80 -16.22
C SER A 180 24.56 -31.35 -15.83
N ALA A 181 24.07 -30.38 -16.59
CA ALA A 181 24.23 -28.96 -16.30
C ALA A 181 23.65 -28.57 -14.92
N TYR A 182 22.52 -29.18 -14.51
CA TYR A 182 21.95 -28.97 -13.18
C TYR A 182 22.83 -29.56 -12.08
N ALA A 183 23.33 -30.78 -12.26
CA ALA A 183 24.23 -31.42 -11.31
C ALA A 183 25.57 -30.66 -11.17
N GLU A 184 26.11 -30.16 -12.28
CA GLU A 184 27.32 -29.33 -12.31
C GLU A 184 27.10 -28.00 -11.57
N ALA A 185 25.97 -27.34 -11.80
CA ALA A 185 25.61 -26.11 -11.10
C ALA A 185 25.37 -26.35 -9.60
N GLU A 186 24.72 -27.45 -9.23
CA GLU A 186 24.51 -27.85 -7.83
C GLU A 186 25.85 -28.11 -7.13
N GLN A 187 26.74 -28.86 -7.76
CA GLN A 187 28.07 -29.13 -7.23
C GLN A 187 28.91 -27.85 -7.08
N ALA A 188 28.88 -26.97 -8.08
CA ALA A 188 29.60 -25.70 -8.05
C ALA A 188 29.10 -24.78 -6.93
N LEU A 189 27.79 -24.74 -6.69
CA LEU A 189 27.18 -23.95 -5.61
C LEU A 189 27.45 -24.56 -4.23
N GLY A 190 27.33 -25.87 -4.07
CA GLY A 190 27.62 -26.57 -2.81
C GLY A 190 29.08 -26.47 -2.37
N GLY A 191 30.00 -26.21 -3.31
CA GLY A 191 31.41 -25.95 -3.02
C GLY A 191 31.73 -24.53 -2.51
N LEU A 192 30.75 -23.63 -2.43
CA LEU A 192 30.94 -22.24 -2.01
C LEU A 192 30.76 -22.08 -0.49
N PRO A 193 31.80 -21.64 0.24
CA PRO A 193 31.68 -21.40 1.69
C PRO A 193 30.56 -20.39 2.01
N GLY A 194 29.61 -20.74 2.88
CA GLY A 194 28.52 -19.85 3.28
C GLY A 194 27.35 -19.76 2.28
N PHE A 195 27.28 -20.66 1.30
CA PHE A 195 26.04 -21.03 0.63
C PHE A 195 25.59 -22.36 1.21
N ASP A 196 24.42 -22.38 1.82
CA ASP A 196 23.79 -23.61 2.31
C ASP A 196 22.91 -24.24 1.21
N ASP A 197 22.30 -25.39 1.54
CA ASP A 197 21.40 -26.12 0.64
C ASP A 197 20.20 -25.26 0.22
N ASP A 198 19.71 -24.37 1.10
CA ASP A 198 18.59 -23.48 0.79
C ASP A 198 18.97 -22.43 -0.26
N HIS A 199 20.16 -21.82 -0.15
CA HIS A 199 20.67 -20.89 -1.16
C HIS A 199 20.85 -21.60 -2.51
N THR A 200 21.37 -22.83 -2.50
CA THR A 200 21.57 -23.65 -3.69
C THR A 200 20.24 -23.96 -4.38
N ALA A 201 19.25 -24.45 -3.63
CA ALA A 201 17.92 -24.72 -4.15
C ALA A 201 17.22 -23.46 -4.71
N LEU A 202 17.35 -22.32 -4.03
CA LEU A 202 16.80 -21.04 -4.48
C LEU A 202 17.38 -20.58 -5.81
N LEU A 203 18.69 -20.74 -6.00
CA LEU A 203 19.39 -20.35 -7.23
C LEU A 203 19.06 -21.29 -8.39
N LEU A 204 19.06 -22.60 -8.17
CA LEU A 204 18.75 -23.62 -9.19
C LEU A 204 17.30 -23.56 -9.69
N ASN A 205 16.37 -23.05 -8.89
CA ASN A 205 14.96 -22.90 -9.27
C ASN A 205 14.68 -21.63 -10.11
N MET A 206 15.68 -20.76 -10.28
CA MET A 206 15.56 -19.49 -10.99
C MET A 206 16.33 -19.49 -12.31
N THR A 207 15.63 -19.27 -13.42
CA THR A 207 16.25 -19.14 -14.75
C THR A 207 16.69 -17.70 -15.04
N ARG A 208 17.64 -17.48 -15.95
CA ARG A 208 18.01 -16.14 -16.46
C ARG A 208 16.81 -15.37 -17.00
N HIS A 209 15.92 -16.01 -17.76
CA HIS A 209 14.69 -15.36 -18.20
C HIS A 209 13.82 -14.88 -17.03
N ARG A 210 13.70 -15.65 -15.95
CA ARG A 210 13.00 -15.23 -14.73
C ARG A 210 13.74 -14.08 -14.02
N TRP A 211 15.07 -14.07 -14.03
CA TRP A 211 15.86 -12.97 -13.47
C TRP A 211 15.67 -11.66 -14.24
N GLU A 212 15.67 -11.70 -15.56
CA GLU A 212 15.47 -10.50 -16.39
C GLU A 212 14.03 -10.00 -16.32
N ALA A 213 13.05 -10.92 -16.35
CA ALA A 213 11.63 -10.59 -16.24
C ALA A 213 11.27 -10.00 -14.87
N ALA A 214 11.82 -10.55 -13.78
CA ALA A 214 11.47 -10.11 -12.42
C ALA A 214 11.85 -8.64 -12.12
N GLY A 215 12.86 -8.10 -12.82
CA GLY A 215 13.22 -6.68 -12.69
C GLY A 215 12.15 -5.76 -13.29
N ARG A 216 11.77 -6.02 -14.55
CA ARG A 216 10.69 -5.28 -15.23
C ARG A 216 9.37 -5.41 -14.49
N GLU A 217 9.04 -6.63 -14.07
CA GLU A 217 7.78 -6.93 -13.39
C GLU A 217 7.70 -6.24 -12.01
N ARG A 218 8.82 -5.98 -11.33
CA ARG A 218 8.84 -5.19 -10.09
C ARG A 218 8.46 -3.73 -10.35
N GLU A 219 9.02 -3.10 -11.38
CA GLU A 219 8.69 -1.71 -11.71
C GLU A 219 7.23 -1.58 -12.19
N THR A 220 6.76 -2.48 -13.04
CA THR A 220 5.34 -2.53 -13.44
C THR A 220 4.40 -2.66 -12.24
N ARG A 221 4.76 -3.42 -11.20
CA ARG A 221 3.95 -3.53 -9.98
C ARG A 221 3.90 -2.23 -9.18
N LYS A 222 5.01 -1.49 -9.09
CA LYS A 222 5.04 -0.17 -8.46
C LYS A 222 4.14 0.82 -9.22
N GLU A 223 4.22 0.81 -10.54
CA GLU A 223 3.34 1.62 -11.39
C GLU A 223 1.86 1.27 -11.20
N ASN A 224 1.53 -0.02 -11.15
CA ASN A 224 0.17 -0.50 -10.89
C ASN A 224 -0.36 -0.03 -9.52
N HIS A 225 0.48 -0.09 -8.47
CA HIS A 225 0.13 0.44 -7.16
C HIS A 225 -0.14 1.95 -7.22
N LEU A 226 0.74 2.72 -7.85
CA LEU A 226 0.56 4.17 -7.99
C LEU A 226 -0.69 4.51 -8.80
N ALA A 227 -0.99 3.75 -9.84
CA ALA A 227 -2.21 3.91 -10.63
C ALA A 227 -3.47 3.62 -9.79
N ALA A 228 -3.49 2.52 -9.04
CA ALA A 228 -4.60 2.18 -8.14
C ALA A 228 -4.80 3.25 -7.06
N ARG A 229 -3.71 3.74 -6.46
CA ARG A 229 -3.74 4.85 -5.49
C ARG A 229 -4.33 6.11 -6.09
N ARG A 230 -3.92 6.51 -7.30
CA ARG A 230 -4.49 7.69 -7.99
C ARG A 230 -5.98 7.52 -8.25
N LYS A 231 -6.43 6.34 -8.69
CA LYS A 231 -7.86 6.04 -8.89
C LYS A 231 -8.66 6.17 -7.58
N LEU A 232 -8.14 5.63 -6.47
CA LEU A 232 -8.79 5.76 -5.17
C LEU A 232 -8.86 7.22 -4.70
N VAL A 233 -7.78 7.99 -4.85
CA VAL A 233 -7.78 9.42 -4.50
C VAL A 233 -8.80 10.19 -5.35
N ALA A 234 -8.85 9.96 -6.66
CA ALA A 234 -9.82 10.60 -7.54
C ALA A 234 -11.28 10.23 -7.17
N ALA A 235 -11.55 8.94 -6.91
CA ALA A 235 -12.87 8.51 -6.47
C ALA A 235 -13.26 9.13 -5.12
N ALA A 236 -12.32 9.19 -4.17
CA ALA A 236 -12.52 9.81 -2.87
C ALA A 236 -12.87 11.30 -3.02
N ARG A 237 -12.11 12.05 -3.83
CA ARG A 237 -12.36 13.48 -4.04
C ARG A 237 -13.73 13.76 -4.67
N ASN A 238 -14.18 12.92 -5.59
CA ASN A 238 -15.52 13.01 -6.17
C ASN A 238 -16.61 12.76 -5.12
N VAL A 239 -16.48 11.66 -4.35
CA VAL A 239 -17.45 11.28 -3.32
C VAL A 239 -17.53 12.30 -2.19
N PHE A 240 -16.39 12.88 -1.82
CA PHE A 240 -16.26 13.86 -0.75
C PHE A 240 -16.42 15.31 -1.22
N GLY A 241 -16.66 15.54 -2.52
CA GLY A 241 -16.92 16.86 -3.08
C GLY A 241 -15.70 17.80 -3.10
N THR A 242 -14.48 17.28 -2.98
CA THR A 242 -13.25 18.07 -2.95
C THR A 242 -12.63 18.30 -4.34
N ASP A 243 -13.25 17.81 -5.42
CA ASP A 243 -12.82 18.06 -6.81
C ASP A 243 -13.33 19.42 -7.36
N ARG A 244 -14.12 20.17 -6.58
CA ARG A 244 -14.77 21.43 -7.00
C ARG A 244 -14.15 22.69 -6.38
N PHE A 245 -12.92 22.60 -5.87
CA PHE A 245 -12.18 23.73 -5.31
C PHE A 245 -10.85 23.92 -6.03
#